data_AF-A0A2W1BXS0-F1
#
_entry.id   AF-A0A2W1BXS0-F1
#
_cell.length_a   1.000
_cell.length_b   1.000
_cell.length_c   1.000
_cell.angle_alpha   90.00
_cell.angle_beta   90.00
_cell.angle_gamma   90.00
#
_symmetry.space_group_name_H-M   'P 1'
#
loop_
_entity.id
_entity.type
_entity.pdbx_description
1 polymer ?
#
loop_
_entity_poly.entity_id
_entity_poly.type
_entity_poly.pdbx_seq_one_letter_code
_entity_poly.pdbx_strand_id
1 'polypeptide(L)'
;MSDETNEERQDNELAALQAIYGDAVVDNREVVAWKIWRPNDLMLTLNPLHNSDIKGVHCSVTLHFKCCANYPDKPLCIAIHKMRGLSTDNAMQLLAELEDLAKKLCGEVCIFQLAQHAQVIFSYILFS
;
A
#
# COMPACT_ATOMS: atom_id res chain seq x y z
N MET A 1 -17.18 -24.50 -7.79
CA MET A 1 -17.11 -23.06 -7.46
C MET A 1 -15.75 -22.64 -7.94
N SER A 2 -15.67 -21.71 -8.89
CA SER A 2 -14.39 -21.36 -9.51
C SER A 2 -13.50 -20.74 -8.43
N ASP A 3 -12.44 -21.43 -8.06
CA ASP A 3 -11.40 -20.86 -7.20
C ASP A 3 -10.80 -19.66 -7.98
N GLU A 4 -11.17 -18.44 -7.60
CA GLU A 4 -10.54 -17.23 -8.14
C GLU A 4 -9.03 -17.36 -8.00
N THR A 5 -8.32 -17.24 -9.12
CA THR A 5 -6.87 -17.35 -9.10
C THR A 5 -6.27 -16.18 -8.30
N ASN A 6 -5.09 -16.40 -7.71
CA ASN A 6 -4.34 -15.34 -7.04
C ASN A 6 -4.08 -14.13 -7.96
N GLU A 7 -4.03 -14.38 -9.27
CA GLU A 7 -3.94 -13.39 -10.34
C GLU A 7 -5.17 -12.48 -10.39
N GLU A 8 -6.38 -13.06 -10.42
CA GLU A 8 -7.66 -12.34 -10.42
C GLU A 8 -7.87 -11.56 -9.13
N ARG A 9 -7.55 -12.15 -7.98
CA ARG A 9 -7.66 -11.49 -6.67
C ARG A 9 -6.77 -10.25 -6.59
N GLN A 10 -5.54 -10.36 -7.10
CA GLN A 10 -4.59 -9.24 -7.19
C GLN A 10 -5.10 -8.14 -8.12
N ASP A 11 -5.59 -8.49 -9.30
CA ASP A 11 -6.08 -7.51 -10.27
C ASP A 11 -7.31 -6.76 -9.76
N ASN A 12 -8.25 -7.48 -9.14
CA ASN A 12 -9.46 -6.90 -8.53
C ASN A 12 -9.11 -5.94 -7.39
N GLU A 13 -8.15 -6.29 -6.54
CA GLU A 13 -7.65 -5.38 -5.49
C GLU A 13 -7.01 -4.12 -6.07
N LEU A 14 -6.16 -4.25 -7.10
CA LEU A 14 -5.54 -3.10 -7.75
C LEU A 14 -6.60 -2.17 -8.37
N ALA A 15 -7.60 -2.73 -9.06
CA ALA A 15 -8.71 -1.96 -9.63
C ALA A 15 -9.52 -1.24 -8.54
N ALA A 16 -9.79 -1.89 -7.42
CA ALA A 16 -10.46 -1.28 -6.28
C ALA A 16 -9.62 -0.14 -5.67
N LEU A 17 -8.31 -0.33 -5.49
CA LEU A 17 -7.40 0.71 -5.00
C LEU A 17 -7.38 1.90 -5.95
N GLN A 18 -7.26 1.68 -7.26
CA GLN A 18 -7.32 2.74 -8.26
C GLN A 18 -8.67 3.47 -8.24
N ALA A 19 -9.78 2.78 -7.98
CA ALA A 19 -11.09 3.43 -7.84
C ALA A 19 -11.19 4.30 -6.57
N ILE A 20 -10.54 3.89 -5.48
CA ILE A 20 -10.60 4.58 -4.18
C ILE A 20 -9.62 5.76 -4.12
N TYR A 21 -8.39 5.54 -4.54
CA TYR A 21 -7.28 6.51 -4.42
C TYR A 21 -6.98 7.25 -5.73
N GLY A 22 -7.51 6.78 -6.86
CA GLY A 22 -7.31 7.40 -8.16
C GLY A 22 -5.83 7.44 -8.54
N ASP A 23 -5.36 8.64 -8.87
CA ASP A 23 -3.98 8.93 -9.28
C ASP A 23 -2.94 8.72 -8.17
N ALA A 24 -3.37 8.56 -6.91
CA ALA A 24 -2.46 8.26 -5.81
C ALA A 24 -1.93 6.81 -5.82
N VAL A 25 -2.55 5.91 -6.61
CA VAL A 25 -2.05 4.56 -6.87
C VAL A 25 -1.33 4.56 -8.23
N VAL A 26 -0.04 4.27 -8.20
CA VAL A 26 0.79 4.13 -9.41
C VAL A 26 1.14 2.67 -9.57
N ASP A 27 0.66 2.05 -10.65
CA ASP A 27 1.11 0.71 -11.04
C ASP A 27 2.50 0.80 -11.67
N ASN A 28 3.46 0.07 -11.12
CA ASN A 28 4.86 0.04 -11.53
C ASN A 28 5.22 -1.26 -12.27
N ARG A 29 4.20 -2.03 -12.73
CA ARG A 29 4.45 -3.20 -13.57
C ARG A 29 4.98 -2.75 -14.93
N GLU A 30 6.13 -3.28 -15.33
CA GLU A 30 6.60 -3.08 -16.71
C GLU A 30 5.61 -3.72 -17.70
N VAL A 31 5.09 -2.91 -18.62
CA VAL A 31 4.26 -3.38 -19.73
C VAL A 31 5.17 -4.11 -20.73
N VAL A 32 5.38 -5.40 -20.51
CA VAL A 32 6.04 -6.26 -21.49
C VAL A 32 5.05 -6.60 -22.60
N ALA A 33 5.50 -6.52 -23.85
CA ALA A 33 4.71 -6.83 -25.05
C ALA A 33 4.16 -8.28 -25.11
N TRP A 34 4.55 -9.14 -24.16
CA TRP A 34 4.11 -10.53 -24.05
C TRP A 34 3.15 -10.65 -22.86
N LYS A 35 1.98 -11.26 -23.08
CA LYS A 35 0.91 -11.52 -22.09
C LYS A 35 1.33 -12.51 -20.98
N ILE A 36 2.43 -12.25 -20.29
CA ILE A 36 2.90 -13.04 -19.15
C ILE A 36 2.43 -12.31 -17.90
N TRP A 37 1.59 -12.95 -17.09
CA TRP A 37 1.16 -12.39 -15.81
C TRP A 37 2.35 -12.24 -14.86
N ARG A 38 2.33 -11.16 -14.08
CA ARG A 38 3.36 -10.85 -13.08
C ARG A 38 2.68 -10.38 -11.79
N PRO A 39 3.31 -10.59 -10.63
CA PRO A 39 2.81 -10.05 -9.39
C PRO A 39 2.62 -8.53 -9.45
N ASN A 40 1.61 -8.03 -8.72
CA ASN A 40 1.36 -6.59 -8.55
C ASN A 40 2.59 -5.90 -7.95
N ASP A 41 3.01 -4.79 -8.56
CA ASP A 41 3.98 -3.88 -8.00
C ASP A 41 3.38 -2.49 -8.12
N LEU A 42 2.90 -1.95 -7.00
CA LEU A 42 2.18 -0.68 -6.98
C LEU A 42 2.73 0.23 -5.89
N MET A 43 2.74 1.52 -6.17
CA MET A 43 3.10 2.57 -5.24
C MET A 43 1.84 3.34 -4.86
N LEU A 44 1.65 3.54 -3.56
CA LEU A 44 0.52 4.27 -3.03
C LEU A 44 1.00 5.47 -2.23
N THR A 45 0.63 6.66 -2.69
CA THR A 45 0.90 7.90 -1.98
C THR A 45 -0.25 8.22 -1.03
N LEU A 46 0.02 8.14 0.26
CA LEU A 46 -0.91 8.41 1.33
C LEU A 46 -0.62 9.78 1.97
N ASN A 47 -1.70 10.49 2.24
CA ASN A 47 -1.70 11.77 2.95
C ASN A 47 -2.40 11.58 4.30
N PRO A 48 -2.06 12.38 5.34
CA PRO A 48 -2.74 12.29 6.62
C PRO A 48 -4.20 12.75 6.49
N LEU A 49 -5.12 12.08 7.20
CA LEU A 49 -6.58 12.31 7.09
C LEU A 49 -7.01 13.73 7.53
N HIS A 50 -6.23 14.43 8.34
CA HIS A 50 -6.61 15.71 8.97
C HIS A 50 -5.87 16.93 8.40
N ASN A 51 -5.46 16.92 7.13
CA ASN A 51 -4.63 17.99 6.56
C ASN A 51 -5.39 19.14 5.88
N SER A 52 -6.72 19.20 6.01
CA SER A 52 -7.52 20.24 5.34
C SER A 52 -7.24 21.67 5.79
N ASP A 53 -6.55 21.90 6.92
CA ASP A 53 -6.41 23.24 7.52
C ASP A 53 -4.97 23.72 7.78
N ILE A 54 -3.96 22.84 7.78
CA ILE A 54 -2.59 23.25 8.12
C ILE A 54 -1.85 23.74 6.87
N LYS A 55 -1.98 25.04 6.59
CA LYS A 55 -1.21 25.77 5.57
C LYS A 55 0.30 25.49 5.70
N GLY A 56 0.86 24.66 4.82
CA GLY A 56 2.29 24.65 4.53
C GLY A 56 3.04 23.33 4.77
N VAL A 57 2.42 22.32 5.39
CA VAL A 57 3.07 21.01 5.58
C VAL A 57 2.46 20.00 4.60
N HIS A 58 3.10 19.87 3.43
CA HIS A 58 2.82 18.79 2.47
C HIS A 58 3.38 17.48 3.01
N CYS A 59 2.80 16.96 4.09
CA CYS A 59 3.12 15.66 4.64
C CYS A 59 2.54 14.57 3.74
N SER A 60 3.38 13.66 3.27
CA SER A 60 2.99 12.58 2.38
C SER A 60 3.92 11.39 2.57
N VAL A 61 3.38 10.18 2.59
CA VAL A 61 4.16 8.94 2.58
C VAL A 61 3.79 8.12 1.36
N THR A 62 4.79 7.68 0.61
CA THR A 62 4.64 6.80 -0.55
C THR A 62 5.11 5.41 -0.13
N LEU A 63 4.17 4.49 -0.04
CA LEU A 63 4.40 3.09 0.27
C LEU A 63 4.48 2.32 -1.04
N HIS A 64 5.48 1.45 -1.13
CA HIS A 64 5.68 0.53 -2.22
C HIS A 64 5.21 -0.85 -1.77
N PHE A 65 4.19 -1.36 -2.45
CA PHE A 65 3.62 -2.67 -2.21
C PHE A 65 4.04 -3.60 -3.33
N LYS A 66 4.85 -4.60 -2.99
CA LYS A 66 5.34 -5.60 -3.90
C LYS A 66 4.71 -6.95 -3.57
N CYS A 67 3.72 -7.33 -4.37
CA CYS A 67 3.06 -8.62 -4.22
C CYS A 67 3.97 -9.76 -4.65
N CYS A 68 3.72 -10.95 -4.11
CA CYS A 68 4.36 -12.19 -4.54
C CYS A 68 3.41 -12.96 -5.47
N ALA A 69 3.94 -13.92 -6.23
CA ALA A 69 3.11 -14.83 -7.03
C ALA A 69 2.12 -15.64 -6.17
N ASN A 70 2.43 -15.81 -4.89
CA ASN A 70 1.58 -16.47 -3.90
C ASN A 70 0.74 -15.51 -3.05
N TYR A 71 0.69 -14.21 -3.37
CA TYR A 71 -0.21 -13.30 -2.64
C TYR A 71 -1.66 -13.54 -3.12
N PRO A 72 -2.66 -13.62 -2.23
CA PRO A 72 -2.62 -13.32 -0.78
C PRO A 72 -2.29 -14.45 0.20
N ASP A 73 -2.03 -15.69 -0.25
CA ASP A 73 -1.59 -16.81 0.62
C ASP A 73 -0.27 -16.53 1.37
N LYS A 74 0.55 -15.64 0.84
CA LYS A 74 1.74 -15.10 1.49
C LYS A 74 1.65 -13.59 1.61
N PRO A 75 2.21 -12.99 2.68
CA PRO A 75 2.23 -11.55 2.81
C PRO A 75 3.03 -10.93 1.66
N LEU A 76 2.58 -9.77 1.23
CA LEU A 76 3.30 -8.91 0.30
C LEU A 76 4.46 -8.21 1.01
N CYS A 77 5.43 -7.72 0.25
CA CYS A 77 6.53 -6.92 0.78
C CYS A 77 6.15 -5.44 0.75
N ILE A 78 6.32 -4.77 1.89
CA ILE A 78 6.03 -3.34 2.05
C ILE A 78 7.38 -2.63 2.17
N ALA A 79 7.52 -1.49 1.49
CA ALA A 79 8.69 -0.62 1.65
C ALA A 79 8.26 0.84 1.60
N ILE A 80 8.98 1.71 2.30
CA ILE A 80 8.76 3.16 2.20
C ILE A 80 9.61 3.67 1.03
N HIS A 81 8.95 4.07 -0.06
CA HIS A 81 9.63 4.63 -1.22
C HIS A 81 10.02 6.10 -0.99
N LYS A 82 9.09 6.88 -0.44
CA LYS A 82 9.29 8.30 -0.17
C LYS A 82 8.48 8.74 1.02
N MET A 83 9.04 9.61 1.84
CA MET A 83 8.30 10.21 2.95
C MET A 83 8.64 11.69 3.05
N ARG A 84 7.66 12.49 3.45
CA ARG A 84 7.80 13.93 3.66
C ARG A 84 7.13 14.29 4.97
N GLY A 85 7.91 14.88 5.88
CA GLY A 85 7.45 15.25 7.23
C GLY A 85 7.43 14.12 8.25
N LEU A 86 7.99 12.94 7.92
CA LEU A 86 8.26 11.84 8.86
C LEU A 86 9.75 11.74 9.14
N SER A 87 10.09 11.51 10.41
CA SER A 87 11.43 11.08 10.82
C SER A 87 11.66 9.62 10.40
N THR A 88 12.92 9.24 10.16
CA THR A 88 13.28 7.86 9.77
C THR A 88 12.85 6.83 10.81
N ASP A 89 12.92 7.15 12.10
CA ASP A 89 12.49 6.28 13.19
C ASP A 89 10.99 5.97 13.11
N ASN A 90 10.16 7.02 13.02
CA ASN A 90 8.71 6.92 12.83
C ASN A 90 8.32 6.13 11.57
N ALA A 91 9.06 6.30 10.48
CA ALA A 91 8.86 5.53 9.26
C ALA A 91 9.21 4.05 9.43
N MET A 92 10.31 3.72 10.13
CA MET A 92 10.63 2.32 10.44
C MET A 92 9.56 1.69 11.35
N GLN A 93 9.04 2.44 12.33
CA GLN A 93 7.94 1.97 13.17
C GLN A 93 6.67 1.71 12.36
N LEU A 94 6.27 2.66 11.50
CA LEU A 94 5.14 2.51 10.58
C LEU A 94 5.32 1.25 9.71
N LEU A 95 6.50 1.06 9.14
CA LEU A 95 6.79 -0.10 8.30
C LEU A 95 6.66 -1.41 9.08
N ALA A 96 7.23 -1.47 10.29
CA ALA A 96 7.17 -2.66 11.14
C ALA A 96 5.72 -3.03 11.52
N GLU A 97 4.89 -2.04 11.85
CA GLU A 97 3.46 -2.24 12.14
C GLU A 97 2.70 -2.76 10.91
N LEU A 98 2.98 -2.19 9.73
CA LEU A 98 2.37 -2.64 8.47
C LEU A 98 2.79 -4.06 8.11
N GLU A 99 4.06 -4.43 8.31
CA GLU A 99 4.53 -5.80 8.08
C GLU A 99 3.89 -6.81 9.04
N ASP A 100 3.70 -6.42 10.30
CA ASP A 100 2.97 -7.25 11.28
C ASP A 100 1.49 -7.41 10.89
N LEU A 101 0.83 -6.31 10.51
CA LEU A 101 -0.54 -6.33 10.04
C LEU A 101 -0.70 -7.18 8.77
N ALA A 102 0.22 -7.09 7.82
CA ALA A 102 0.21 -7.90 6.60
C ALA A 102 0.32 -9.40 6.90
N LYS A 103 1.09 -9.79 7.93
CA LYS A 103 1.16 -11.18 8.39
C LYS A 103 -0.14 -11.64 9.04
N LYS A 104 -0.80 -10.77 9.82
CA LYS A 104 -2.08 -11.07 10.47
C LYS A 104 -3.22 -11.24 9.48
N LEU A 105 -3.21 -10.46 8.40
CA LEU A 105 -4.25 -10.49 7.37
C LEU A 105 -3.91 -11.45 6.21
N CYS A 106 -2.83 -12.22 6.32
CA CYS A 106 -2.43 -13.20 5.31
C CYS A 106 -3.57 -14.21 5.03
N GLY A 107 -3.85 -14.46 3.74
CA GLY A 107 -4.96 -15.29 3.27
C GLY A 107 -5.98 -14.52 2.42
N GLU A 108 -6.06 -13.20 2.59
CA GLU A 108 -6.94 -12.32 1.81
C GLU A 108 -6.22 -11.06 1.29
N VAL A 109 -6.88 -10.33 0.41
CA VAL A 109 -6.40 -9.05 -0.12
C VAL A 109 -6.45 -7.98 0.98
N CYS A 110 -5.37 -7.23 1.20
CA CYS A 110 -5.13 -6.45 2.42
C CYS A 110 -4.43 -5.12 2.21
N ILE A 111 -4.03 -4.79 0.98
CA ILE A 111 -3.35 -3.52 0.66
C ILE A 111 -4.24 -2.35 1.07
N PHE A 112 -5.54 -2.45 0.87
CA PHE A 112 -6.48 -1.40 1.30
C PHE A 112 -6.45 -1.20 2.83
N GLN A 113 -6.48 -2.29 3.61
CA GLN A 113 -6.42 -2.20 5.08
C GLN A 113 -5.08 -1.65 5.56
N LEU A 114 -3.98 -2.09 4.95
CA LEU A 114 -2.63 -1.56 5.21
C LEU A 114 -2.56 -0.06 4.93
N ALA A 115 -3.14 0.39 3.82
CA ALA A 115 -3.19 1.80 3.46
C ALA A 115 -3.97 2.64 4.48
N GLN A 116 -5.16 2.19 4.88
CA GLN A 116 -5.96 2.88 5.90
C GLN A 116 -5.21 2.95 7.23
N HIS A 117 -4.62 1.83 7.65
CA HIS A 117 -3.87 1.76 8.90
C HIS A 117 -2.64 2.69 8.85
N ALA A 118 -1.94 2.74 7.72
CA ALA A 118 -0.82 3.63 7.53
C ALA A 118 -1.22 5.11 7.65
N GLN A 119 -2.36 5.51 7.09
CA GLN A 119 -2.87 6.88 7.23
C GLN A 119 -3.19 7.25 8.68
N VAL A 120 -3.77 6.31 9.44
CA VAL A 120 -4.08 6.50 10.86
C VAL A 120 -2.80 6.67 11.68
N ILE A 121 -1.84 5.76 11.53
CA ILE A 121 -0.55 5.84 12.22
C ILE A 121 0.17 7.12 11.82
N PHE A 122 0.21 7.45 10.53
CA PHE A 122 0.85 8.67 10.05
C PHE A 122 0.23 9.92 10.67
N SER A 123 -1.09 9.98 10.76
CA SER A 123 -1.79 11.06 11.47
C SER A 123 -1.41 11.08 12.94
N TYR A 124 -1.42 9.92 13.62
CA TYR A 124 -1.08 9.83 15.04
C TYR A 124 0.33 10.35 15.33
N ILE A 125 1.30 9.97 14.49
CA ILE A 125 2.70 10.40 14.62
C ILE A 125 2.88 11.91 14.41
N LEU A 126 2.11 12.53 13.51
CA LEU A 126 2.21 13.98 13.25
C LEU A 126 1.61 14.84 14.36
N PHE A 127 0.66 14.30 15.12
CA PHE A 127 -0.06 15.02 16.18
C PHE A 127 0.33 14.58 17.61
N SER A 128 1.26 13.63 17.76
CA SER A 128 1.82 13.18 19.04
C SER A 128 3.08 13.95 19.41
#